data_AF-A0A1Q9H1Y0-F1
#
_entry.id   AF-A0A1Q9H1Y0-F1
#
_cell.length_a   1.000
_cell.length_b   1.000
_cell.length_c   1.000
_cell.angle_alpha   90.00
_cell.angle_beta   90.00
_cell.angle_gamma   90.00
#
_symmetry.space_group_name_H-M   'P 1'
#
loop_
_entity.id
_entity.type
_entity.pdbx_description
1 polymer ?
#
loop_
_entity_poly.entity_id
_entity_poly.type
_entity_poly.pdbx_seq_one_letter_code
_entity_poly.pdbx_strand_id
1 'polypeptide(L)' 'MAIRRIKQIIDSHPSSDGDGVKIQRAHGFNNSQFSPFLMIDELKSESPEDYIGGFPPHPH' A
#
# COMPACT_ATOMS: atom_id res chain seq x y z
N MET A 1 -22.39 18.53 11.43
CA MET A 1 -21.38 17.75 10.69
C MET A 1 -22.02 17.22 9.42
N ALA A 2 -21.36 17.36 8.27
CA ALA A 2 -21.86 16.81 7.00
C ALA A 2 -21.51 15.32 6.89
N ILE A 3 -22.46 14.50 6.45
CA ILE A 3 -22.22 13.07 6.18
C ILE A 3 -21.44 12.96 4.87
N ARG A 4 -20.25 12.34 4.91
CA ARG A 4 -19.47 12.03 3.70
C ARG A 4 -19.99 10.75 3.06
N ARG A 5 -20.05 10.73 1.73
CA ARG A 5 -20.37 9.52 0.95
C ARG A 5 -19.10 8.97 0.31
N ILE A 6 -19.01 7.65 0.24
CA ILE A 6 -17.95 6.95 -0.50
C ILE A 6 -18.14 7.27 -1.99
N LYS A 7 -17.07 7.75 -2.63
CA LYS A 7 -17.08 8.07 -4.07
C LYS A 7 -16.47 6.97 -4.93
N GLN A 8 -15.53 6.21 -4.36
CA GLN A 8 -14.79 5.16 -5.04
C GLN A 8 -14.30 4.15 -3.99
N ILE A 9 -14.25 2.88 -4.38
CA ILE A 9 -13.55 1.81 -3.67
C ILE A 9 -12.37 1.41 -4.57
N ILE A 10 -11.20 1.27 -3.97
CA ILE A 10 -9.98 0.85 -4.67
C ILE A 10 -9.50 -0.39 -3.93
N ASP A 11 -9.57 -1.54 -4.59
CA ASP A 11 -9.08 -2.79 -4.04
C ASP A 11 -7.55 -2.81 -4.11
N SER A 12 -6.92 -3.31 -3.04
CA SER A 12 -5.49 -3.57 -3.05
C SER A 12 -5.18 -4.82 -3.87
N HIS A 13 -3.94 -4.91 -4.35
CA HIS A 13 -3.42 -6.10 -5.02
C HIS A 13 -2.16 -6.62 -4.32
N PRO A 14 -1.89 -7.93 -4.36
CA PRO A 14 -0.64 -8.48 -3.86
C PRO A 14 0.57 -7.90 -4.59
N SER A 15 1.59 -7.52 -3.84
CA SER A 15 2.87 -7.02 -4.34
C SER A 15 4.01 -7.48 -3.43
N SER A 16 5.25 -7.26 -3.86
CA SER A 16 6.44 -7.42 -3.02
C SER A 16 7.34 -6.19 -3.13
N ASP A 17 8.04 -5.87 -2.04
CA ASP A 17 8.96 -4.72 -1.95
C ASP A 17 10.09 -5.02 -0.93
N GLY A 18 11.09 -4.14 -0.85
CA GLY A 18 12.25 -4.31 0.02
C GLY A 18 13.03 -5.60 -0.30
N ASP A 19 13.43 -6.33 0.74
CA ASP A 19 14.08 -7.63 0.61
C ASP A 19 13.03 -8.76 0.63
N GLY A 20 12.11 -8.73 -0.34
CA GLY A 20 11.09 -9.77 -0.54
C GLY A 20 9.87 -9.70 0.37
N VAL A 21 9.63 -8.56 1.02
CA VAL A 21 8.46 -8.36 1.89
C VAL A 21 7.19 -8.46 1.06
N LYS A 22 6.20 -9.23 1.51
CA LYS A 22 4.88 -9.32 0.88
C LYS A 22 3.96 -8.24 1.45
N ILE A 23 3.28 -7.54 0.55
CA ILE A 23 2.40 -6.42 0.88
C ILE A 23 1.12 -6.45 0.04
N GLN A 24 0.07 -5.81 0.54
CA GLN A 24 -1.09 -5.45 -0.26
C GLN A 24 -0.98 -3.97 -0.65
N ARG A 25 -0.95 -3.69 -1.95
CA ARG A 25 -0.67 -2.35 -2.49
C ARG A 25 -1.92 -1.73 -3.12
N ALA A 26 -2.16 -0.47 -2.80
CA ALA A 26 -3.10 0.39 -3.51
C ALA A 26 -2.38 1.68 -3.94
N HIS A 27 -2.24 1.93 -5.24
CA HIS A 27 -1.57 3.12 -5.77
C HIS A 27 -2.49 3.98 -6.63
N GLY A 28 -2.29 5.29 -6.56
CA GLY A 28 -3.12 6.32 -7.17
C GLY A 28 -2.44 7.11 -8.29
N PHE A 29 -1.34 6.63 -8.87
CA PHE A 29 -0.52 7.40 -9.84
C PHE A 29 -1.32 8.03 -11.01
N ASN A 30 -2.43 7.41 -11.42
CA ASN A 30 -3.32 7.91 -12.47
C ASN A 30 -4.74 8.25 -11.95
N ASN A 31 -4.91 8.44 -10.64
CA ASN A 31 -6.19 8.75 -10.01
C ASN A 31 -6.14 10.11 -9.32
N SER A 32 -6.73 11.12 -9.94
CA SER A 32 -6.78 12.49 -9.40
C SER A 32 -7.55 12.59 -8.08
N GLN A 33 -8.50 11.68 -7.81
CA GLN A 33 -9.21 11.61 -6.52
C GLN A 33 -8.35 11.04 -5.40
N PHE A 34 -7.21 10.41 -5.73
CA PHE A 34 -6.27 9.84 -4.77
C PHE A 34 -5.18 10.85 -4.35
N SER A 35 -5.02 11.94 -5.12
CA SER A 35 -4.13 13.06 -4.76
C SER A 35 -4.55 13.67 -3.41
N PRO A 36 -3.60 14.01 -2.51
CA PRO A 36 -2.15 14.11 -2.70
C PRO A 36 -1.37 12.82 -2.42
N PHE A 37 -2.05 11.70 -2.17
CA PHE A 37 -1.38 10.44 -1.89
C PHE A 37 -0.90 9.81 -3.21
N LEU A 38 0.20 9.07 -3.15
CA LEU A 38 0.73 8.33 -4.30
C LEU A 38 0.39 6.84 -4.19
N MET A 39 0.54 6.29 -2.98
CA MET A 39 0.46 4.86 -2.71
C MET A 39 0.22 4.60 -1.22
N ILE A 40 -0.46 3.51 -0.93
CA ILE A 40 -0.67 2.95 0.41
C ILE A 40 -0.33 1.46 0.31
N ASP A 41 0.52 0.99 1.23
CA ASP A 41 0.86 -0.42 1.38
C ASP A 41 0.42 -0.93 2.76
N GLU A 42 -0.20 -2.10 2.78
CA GLU A 42 -0.47 -2.85 3.99
C GLU A 42 0.57 -3.96 4.15
N LEU A 43 1.31 -3.91 5.26
CA LEU A 43 2.24 -4.94 5.70
C LEU A 43 1.53 -5.74 6.79
N LYS A 44 1.00 -6.91 6.44
CA LYS A 44 0.29 -7.77 7.39
C LYS A 44 0.50 -9.23 7.01
N SER A 45 1.24 -9.95 7.84
CA SER A 45 1.35 -11.40 7.76
C SER A 45 1.65 -11.99 9.14
N GLU A 46 1.15 -13.20 9.38
CA GLU A 46 1.49 -14.02 10.53
C GLU A 46 2.71 -14.91 10.26
N SER A 47 3.16 -15.03 9.01
CA SER A 47 4.36 -15.79 8.64
C SER A 47 5.58 -14.88 8.62
N PRO A 48 6.60 -15.09 9.49
CA PRO A 48 7.79 -14.25 9.52
C PRO A 48 8.53 -14.17 8.18
N GLU A 49 8.51 -15.25 7.40
CA GLU A 49 9.15 -15.31 6.09
C GLU A 49 8.62 -14.27 5.09
N ASP A 50 7.41 -13.74 5.33
CA ASP A 50 6.78 -12.74 4.48
C ASP A 50 7.27 -11.32 4.75
N TYR A 51 7.96 -11.05 5.88
CA TYR A 51 8.38 -9.70 6.24
C TYR A 51 9.79 -9.58 6.82
N ILE A 52 10.46 -10.70 7.13
CA ILE A 52 11.73 -10.69 7.87
C ILE A 52 12.90 -10.06 7.10
N GLY A 53 12.86 -10.04 5.77
CA GLY A 53 13.85 -9.32 4.95
C GLY A 53 13.76 -7.80 5.13
N GLY A 54 12.57 -7.29 5.44
CA GLY A 54 12.34 -5.87 5.72
C GLY A 54 12.63 -4.94 4.55
N PHE A 55 12.92 -3.69 4.89
CA PHE A 55 13.22 -2.62 3.93
C PHE A 55 14.63 -2.10 4.21
N PRO A 56 15.66 -2.61 3.51
CA PRO A 56 17.02 -2.09 3.62
C PRO A 56 17.08 -0.58 3.33
N PRO A 57 18.14 0.13 3.76
CA PRO A 57 18.29 1.56 3.48
C PRO A 57 18.12 1.87 1.98
N HIS A 58 17.17 2.76 1.66
CA HIS A 58 16.84 3.17 0.30
C HIS A 58 16.53 4.68 0.27
N PRO A 59 16.76 5.36 -0.87
CA PRO A 59 16.35 6.74 -1.05
C PRO A 59 14.83 6.86 -1.17
N HIS A 60 14.33 8.10 -1.07
CA HIS A 60 12.97 8.45 -1.42
C HIS A 60 12.95 9.29 -2.70
#